data_AF-A0A0K8U480-F1
#
_entry.id   AF-A0A0K8U480-F1
#
_cell.length_a   1.000
_cell.length_b   1.000
_cell.length_c   1.000
_cell.angle_alpha   90.00
_cell.angle_beta   90.00
_cell.angle_gamma   90.00
#
_symmetry.space_group_name_H-M   'P 1'
#
loop_
_entity.id
_entity.type
_entity.pdbx_description
1 polymer ?
#
loop_
_entity_poly.entity_id
_entity_poly.type
_entity_poly.pdbx_seq_one_letter_code
_entity_poly.pdbx_strand_id
1 'polypeptide(L)'
;VCQVCARNFSSTRRLREHMATHTGEDLYTCNYCDKRFKSNSNLYTHRKWKHPTEWAQDASGKELEPHVCQVCARNFSSTRRLREHMATHTGEDLYTCNYCDKRFKSNSNLYTHRKWKHP
;
A
#
# COMPACT_ATOMS: atom_id res chain seq x y z
N VAL A 1 -18.48 10.93 10.08
CA VAL A 1 -17.76 10.52 11.31
C VAL A 1 -18.05 9.06 11.61
N CYS A 2 -17.10 8.31 12.18
CA CYS A 2 -17.33 6.96 12.69
C CYS A 2 -17.93 7.03 14.09
N GLN A 3 -19.03 6.33 14.32
CA GLN A 3 -19.72 6.35 15.62
C GLN A 3 -19.02 5.51 16.70
N VAL A 4 -18.10 4.61 16.32
CA VAL A 4 -17.39 3.74 17.27
C VAL A 4 -16.11 4.39 17.78
N CYS A 5 -15.36 5.08 16.91
CA CYS A 5 -14.06 5.66 17.26
C CYS A 5 -13.92 7.16 16.97
N ALA A 6 -15.03 7.84 16.67
CA ALA A 6 -15.10 9.27 16.38
C ALA A 6 -14.22 9.77 15.20
N ARG A 7 -13.61 8.86 14.42
CA ARG A 7 -12.73 9.23 13.32
C ARG A 7 -13.50 9.88 12.18
N ASN A 8 -12.94 10.97 11.62
CA ASN A 8 -13.54 11.69 10.50
C ASN A 8 -13.10 11.11 9.15
N PHE A 9 -14.04 11.09 8.20
CA PHE A 9 -13.84 10.56 6.86
C PHE A 9 -14.37 11.55 5.83
N SER A 10 -13.63 11.72 4.74
CA SER A 10 -13.95 12.66 3.67
C SER A 10 -15.07 12.19 2.74
N SER A 11 -15.56 10.96 2.88
CA SER A 11 -16.67 10.43 2.10
C SER A 11 -17.39 9.29 2.81
N THR A 12 -18.67 9.09 2.46
CA THR A 12 -19.52 8.01 2.96
C THR A 12 -18.96 6.62 2.61
N ARG A 13 -18.44 6.45 1.38
CA ARG A 13 -17.78 5.20 0.97
C ARG A 13 -16.61 4.84 1.89
N ARG A 14 -15.71 5.80 2.18
CA ARG A 14 -14.57 5.57 3.07
C ARG A 14 -15.01 5.27 4.50
N LEU A 15 -16.08 5.93 4.96
CA LEU A 15 -16.66 5.62 6.26
C LEU A 15 -17.21 4.19 6.30
N ARG A 16 -17.93 3.73 5.26
CA ARG A 16 -18.44 2.35 5.18
C ARG A 16 -17.31 1.31 5.18
N GLU A 17 -16.29 1.50 4.34
CA GLU A 17 -15.09 0.63 4.31
C GLU A 17 -14.37 0.61 5.66
N HIS A 18 -14.35 1.74 6.38
CA HIS A 18 -13.83 1.78 7.74
C HIS A 18 -14.73 1.04 8.74
N MET A 19 -16.05 1.20 8.67
CA MET A 19 -16.97 0.51 9.60
C MET A 19 -16.82 -1.01 9.53
N ALA A 20 -16.53 -1.56 8.36
CA ALA A 20 -16.18 -2.98 8.18
C ALA A 20 -15.01 -3.44 9.07
N THR A 21 -14.09 -2.55 9.48
CA THR A 21 -13.01 -2.91 10.41
C THR A 21 -13.51 -3.19 11.81
N HIS A 22 -14.63 -2.58 12.22
CA HIS A 22 -15.27 -2.82 13.51
C HIS A 22 -16.22 -4.02 13.48
N THR A 23 -17.00 -4.17 12.40
CA THR A 23 -18.02 -5.23 12.31
C THR A 23 -17.47 -6.58 11.87
N GLY A 24 -16.26 -6.62 11.29
CA GLY A 24 -15.74 -7.84 10.68
C GLY A 24 -16.32 -8.12 9.29
N GLU A 25 -17.27 -7.32 8.80
CA GLU A 25 -17.92 -7.52 7.51
C GLU A 25 -16.92 -7.40 6.35
N ASP A 26 -16.96 -8.36 5.44
CA ASP A 26 -16.20 -8.28 4.20
C ASP A 26 -17.09 -7.80 3.06
N LEU A 27 -16.80 -6.58 2.60
CA LEU A 27 -17.59 -5.84 1.62
C LEU A 27 -17.30 -6.22 0.16
N TYR A 28 -16.12 -6.74 -0.12
CA TYR A 28 -15.63 -6.98 -1.48
C TYR A 28 -15.04 -8.39 -1.61
N THR A 29 -15.42 -9.12 -2.65
CA THR A 29 -14.97 -10.50 -2.89
C THR A 29 -14.12 -10.59 -4.16
N CYS A 30 -13.10 -11.44 -4.14
CA CYS A 30 -12.36 -11.79 -5.34
C CYS A 30 -13.18 -12.77 -6.19
N ASN A 31 -13.25 -12.53 -7.51
CA ASN A 31 -14.00 -13.41 -8.40
C ASN A 31 -13.19 -14.62 -8.87
N TYR A 32 -11.89 -14.67 -8.52
CA TYR A 32 -10.96 -15.72 -8.95
C TYR A 32 -10.43 -16.55 -7.77
N CYS A 33 -10.77 -16.21 -6.53
CA CYS A 33 -10.48 -17.00 -5.34
C CYS A 33 -11.39 -16.59 -4.17
N ASP A 34 -11.34 -17.35 -3.06
CA ASP A 34 -12.21 -17.12 -1.90
C ASP A 34 -11.81 -15.93 -1.00
N LYS A 35 -10.83 -15.11 -1.43
CA LYS A 35 -10.38 -13.98 -0.62
C LYS A 35 -11.38 -12.83 -0.65
N ARG A 36 -11.64 -12.28 0.54
CA ARG A 36 -12.54 -11.17 0.77
C ARG A 36 -11.82 -9.99 1.43
N PHE A 37 -12.34 -8.79 1.23
CA PHE A 37 -11.69 -7.53 1.58
C PHE A 37 -12.71 -6.50 2.09
N LYS A 38 -12.25 -5.66 3.01
CA LYS A 38 -13.02 -4.55 3.59
C LYS A 38 -12.96 -3.26 2.76
N SER A 39 -12.08 -3.19 1.76
CA SER A 39 -11.95 -2.02 0.88
C SER A 39 -11.72 -2.42 -0.57
N ASN A 40 -12.28 -1.61 -1.48
CA ASN A 40 -12.15 -1.87 -2.92
C ASN A 40 -10.70 -1.77 -3.40
N SER A 41 -9.93 -0.82 -2.83
CA SER A 41 -8.50 -0.65 -3.17
C SER A 41 -7.65 -1.86 -2.80
N ASN A 42 -7.99 -2.55 -1.71
CA ASN A 42 -7.27 -3.77 -1.32
C ASN A 42 -7.61 -4.93 -2.25
N LEU A 43 -8.89 -5.11 -2.62
CA LEU A 43 -9.30 -6.10 -3.62
C LEU A 43 -8.61 -5.85 -4.96
N TYR A 44 -8.59 -4.60 -5.43
CA TYR A 44 -7.92 -4.21 -6.67
C TYR A 44 -6.44 -4.58 -6.67
N THR A 45 -5.74 -4.21 -5.59
CA THR A 45 -4.32 -4.55 -5.41
C THR A 45 -4.15 -6.07 -5.41
N HIS A 46 -4.96 -6.80 -4.63
CA HIS A 46 -4.90 -8.25 -4.61
C HIS A 46 -5.07 -8.88 -6.01
N ARG A 47 -6.09 -8.47 -6.79
CA ARG A 47 -6.29 -8.95 -8.16
C ARG A 47 -5.07 -8.67 -9.03
N LYS A 48 -4.58 -7.42 -9.06
CA LYS A 48 -3.39 -7.03 -9.84
C LYS A 48 -2.17 -7.91 -9.56
N TRP A 49 -1.94 -8.32 -8.30
CA TRP A 49 -0.71 -9.00 -7.89
C TRP A 49 -0.81 -10.52 -7.79
N LYS A 50 -2.00 -11.04 -7.53
CA LYS A 50 -2.23 -12.47 -7.29
C LYS A 50 -2.98 -13.16 -8.43
N HIS A 51 -3.66 -12.38 -9.26
CA HIS A 51 -4.39 -12.83 -10.45
C HIS A 51 -3.97 -11.97 -11.66
N PRO A 52 -2.67 -11.92 -12.01
CA PRO A 52 -2.17 -10.99 -13.02
C PRO A 52 -2.73 -11.26 -14.42
N THR A 53 -3.01 -12.52 -14.76
CA THR A 53 -3.56 -12.93 -16.06
C THR A 53 -5.01 -12.51 -16.19
N GLU A 54 -5.81 -12.79 -15.16
CA GLU A 54 -7.23 -12.45 -15.10
C GLU A 54 -7.42 -10.94 -14.97
N TRP A 55 -6.58 -10.28 -14.15
CA TRP A 55 -6.54 -8.82 -14.05
C TRP A 55 -6.28 -8.16 -15.42
N ALA A 56 -5.36 -8.69 -16.23
CA ALA A 56 -5.06 -8.12 -17.55
C ALA A 56 -6.24 -8.19 -18.52
N GLN A 57 -7.11 -9.20 -18.38
CA GLN A 57 -8.33 -9.34 -19.18
C GLN A 57 -9.40 -8.33 -18.73
N ASP A 58 -9.65 -8.20 -17.43
CA ASP A 58 -10.60 -7.23 -16.86
C ASP A 58 -10.12 -5.77 -17.00
N ALA A 59 -8.82 -5.53 -17.11
CA ALA A 59 -8.21 -4.20 -17.19
C ALA A 59 -8.16 -3.63 -18.61
N SER A 60 -8.74 -4.30 -19.60
CA SER A 60 -8.83 -3.84 -20.99
C SER A 60 -9.56 -2.49 -21.08
N GLY A 61 -8.78 -1.40 -20.97
CA GLY A 61 -9.27 -0.02 -20.94
C GLY A 61 -8.68 0.88 -19.84
N LYS A 62 -7.88 0.35 -18.91
CA LYS A 62 -7.20 1.15 -17.89
C LYS A 62 -5.73 0.78 -17.83
N GLU A 63 -4.91 1.52 -18.57
CA GLU A 63 -3.46 1.42 -18.56
C GLU A 63 -2.96 1.71 -17.14
N LEU A 64 -2.79 0.65 -16.35
CA LEU A 64 -2.08 0.74 -15.09
C LEU A 64 -0.61 0.67 -15.42
N GLU A 65 0.02 1.83 -15.60
CA GLU A 65 1.45 2.04 -15.43
C GLU A 65 1.96 1.12 -14.30
N PRO A 66 2.66 0.02 -14.62
CA PRO A 66 3.15 -0.87 -13.61
C PRO A 66 4.35 -0.18 -12.95
N HIS A 67 4.37 -0.09 -11.61
CA HIS A 67 5.49 0.51 -10.92
C HIS A 67 6.65 -0.48 -10.87
N VAL A 68 7.28 -0.69 -12.02
CA VAL A 68 8.33 -1.69 -12.23
C VAL A 68 9.70 -1.08 -11.99
N CYS A 69 10.54 -1.81 -11.26
CA CYS A 69 11.95 -1.52 -11.18
C CYS A 69 12.61 -1.84 -12.53
N GLN A 70 13.21 -0.83 -13.15
CA GLN A 70 13.90 -1.00 -14.43
C GLN A 70 15.22 -1.77 -14.31
N VAL A 71 15.73 -1.99 -13.10
CA VAL A 71 16.99 -2.74 -12.85
C VAL A 71 16.74 -4.23 -12.68
N CYS A 72 15.70 -4.61 -11.95
CA CYS A 72 15.43 -6.03 -11.61
C CYS A 72 14.04 -6.53 -12.03
N ALA A 73 13.29 -5.74 -12.81
CA ALA A 73 11.93 -6.02 -13.28
C ALA A 73 10.90 -6.31 -12.17
N ARG A 74 11.24 -6.09 -10.90
CA ARG A 74 10.32 -6.28 -9.78
C ARG A 74 9.22 -5.22 -9.82
N ASN A 75 7.98 -5.65 -9.71
CA ASN A 75 6.83 -4.75 -9.74
C ASN A 75 6.43 -4.37 -8.30
N PHE A 76 6.01 -3.11 -8.10
CA PHE A 76 5.59 -2.54 -6.82
C PHE A 76 4.16 -2.01 -6.82
N SER A 77 3.52 -2.01 -5.65
CA SER A 77 2.12 -1.57 -5.48
C SER A 77 1.91 -0.06 -5.54
N SER A 78 2.98 0.76 -5.51
CA SER A 78 2.90 2.22 -5.60
C SER A 78 4.25 2.83 -6.01
N THR A 79 4.24 4.03 -6.59
CA THR A 79 5.45 4.80 -6.93
C THR A 79 6.35 5.03 -5.72
N ARG A 80 5.80 5.31 -4.54
CA ARG A 80 6.58 5.48 -3.31
C ARG A 80 7.41 4.24 -2.98
N ARG A 81 6.80 3.06 -3.06
CA ARG A 81 7.48 1.78 -2.79
C ARG A 81 8.54 1.47 -3.83
N LEU A 82 8.26 1.79 -5.10
CA LEU A 82 9.26 1.70 -6.17
C LEU A 82 10.45 2.62 -5.87
N ARG A 83 10.23 3.88 -5.49
CA ARG A 83 11.30 4.82 -5.16
C ARG A 83 12.15 4.36 -3.97
N GLU A 84 11.51 3.92 -2.88
CA GLU A 84 12.22 3.35 -1.71
C GLU A 84 13.04 2.10 -2.10
N HIS A 85 12.56 1.30 -3.04
CA HIS A 85 13.32 0.17 -3.57
C HIS A 85 14.46 0.60 -4.49
N MET A 86 14.25 1.57 -5.38
CA MET A 86 15.31 2.06 -6.27
C MET A 86 16.52 2.59 -5.49
N ALA A 87 16.28 3.18 -4.31
CA ALA A 87 17.34 3.58 -3.37
C ALA A 87 18.27 2.41 -2.94
N THR A 88 17.83 1.15 -3.02
CA THR A 88 18.69 -0.02 -2.75
C THR A 88 19.63 -0.35 -3.90
N HIS A 89 19.32 0.09 -5.12
CA HIS A 89 20.20 -0.05 -6.28
C HIS A 89 21.17 1.13 -6.39
N THR A 90 20.68 2.36 -6.21
CA THR A 90 21.50 3.58 -6.36
C THR A 90 22.36 3.88 -5.13
N GLY A 91 22.05 3.28 -3.98
CA GLY A 91 22.69 3.64 -2.72
C GLY A 91 22.19 4.99 -2.15
N GLU A 92 21.26 5.67 -2.81
CA GLU A 92 20.66 6.92 -2.31
C GLU A 92 19.98 6.71 -0.95
N ASP A 93 20.15 7.65 -0.03
CA ASP A 93 19.40 7.66 1.23
C ASP A 93 18.35 8.78 1.22
N LEU A 94 17.09 8.37 1.27
CA LEU A 94 15.92 9.21 1.08
C LEU A 94 15.43 9.91 2.35
N TYR A 95 15.76 9.35 3.51
CA TYR A 95 15.24 9.79 4.80
C TYR A 95 16.37 9.96 5.80
N THR A 96 16.37 11.07 6.53
CA THR A 96 17.40 11.39 7.53
C THR A 96 16.78 11.40 8.93
N CYS A 97 17.53 10.93 9.93
CA CYS A 97 17.13 11.09 11.32
C CYS A 97 17.37 12.52 11.79
N ASN A 98 16.43 13.09 12.53
CA ASN A 98 16.57 14.46 13.04
C ASN A 98 17.33 14.53 14.37
N TYR A 99 17.71 13.39 14.94
CA TYR A 99 18.42 13.29 16.22
C TYR A 99 19.86 12.79 16.07
N CYS A 100 20.24 12.29 14.89
CA CYS A 100 21.59 11.84 14.57
C CYS A 100 21.80 11.79 13.05
N ASP A 101 23.04 11.59 12.60
CA ASP A 101 23.38 11.62 11.17
C ASP A 101 22.99 10.34 10.40
N LYS A 102 22.22 9.43 11.01
CA LYS A 102 21.81 8.19 10.34
C LYS A 102 20.77 8.47 9.26
N ARG A 103 21.00 7.86 8.09
CA ARG A 103 20.14 7.96 6.92
C ARG A 103 19.56 6.59 6.55
N PHE A 104 18.40 6.61 5.88
CA PHE A 104 17.59 5.43 5.61
C PHE A 104 16.99 5.48 4.21
N LYS A 105 16.84 4.30 3.60
CA LYS A 105 16.22 4.10 2.28
C LYS A 105 14.70 4.01 2.32
N SER A 106 14.10 3.80 3.49
CA SER A 106 12.65 3.72 3.67
C SER A 106 12.19 4.47 4.92
N ASN A 107 10.99 5.04 4.86
CA ASN A 107 10.42 5.77 6.00
C ASN A 107 10.11 4.84 7.19
N SER A 108 9.80 3.57 6.90
CA SER A 108 9.49 2.57 7.95
C SER A 108 10.73 2.24 8.79
N ASN A 109 11.90 2.19 8.16
CA ASN A 109 13.16 1.95 8.86
C ASN A 109 13.53 3.16 9.73
N LEU A 110 13.38 4.39 9.21
CA LEU A 110 13.58 5.61 10.00
C LEU A 110 12.65 5.66 11.21
N TYR A 111 11.36 5.37 11.03
CA TYR A 111 10.39 5.36 12.13
C TYR A 111 10.79 4.37 13.23
N THR A 112 11.16 3.14 12.85
CA THR A 112 11.62 2.11 13.78
C THR A 112 12.88 2.54 14.51
N HIS A 113 13.86 3.09 13.78
CA HIS A 113 15.08 3.62 14.38
C HIS A 113 14.78 4.71 15.42
N ARG A 114 13.96 5.70 15.07
CA ARG A 114 13.59 6.78 16.00
C ARG A 114 12.91 6.23 17.23
N LYS A 115 11.89 5.39 17.05
CA LYS A 115 11.10 4.81 18.16
C LYS A 115 11.98 4.08 19.21
N TRP A 116 13.03 3.39 18.77
CA TRP A 116 13.83 2.55 19.67
C TRP A 116 15.18 3.14 20.07
N LYS A 117 15.72 4.09 19.30
CA LYS A 117 17.04 4.71 19.56
C LYS A 117 16.93 6.15 20.05
N HIS A 118 15.77 6.78 19.86
CA HIS A 118 15.46 8.14 20.31
C HIS A 118 14.01 8.19 20.86
N PRO A 119 13.69 7.40 21.91
CA PRO A 119 12.39 7.42 22.56
C PRO A 119 12.06 8.77 23.20
#